data_AF-A0A6J6TXK5-F1
#
_entry.id   AF-A0A6J6TXK5-F1
#
_cell.length_a   1.000
_cell.length_b   1.000
_cell.length_c   1.000
_cell.angle_alpha   90.00
_cell.angle_beta   90.00
_cell.angle_gamma   90.00
#
_symmetry.space_group_name_H-M   'P 1'
#
loop_
_entity.id
_entity.type
_entity.pdbx_description
1 polymer ?
#
loop_
_entity_poly.entity_id
_entity_poly.type
_entity_poly.pdbx_seq_one_letter_code
_entity_poly.pdbx_strand_id
1 'polypeptide(L)'
;MVLAGGPAYAGTEHPADPAAAAQAAPHLDADPFAVLNRALDDLVDGGWLPEERRPGAEVLCWSVVHGFATLHLDGPLAGTAAPDREQALAAALAHVSRALGP
;
A
#
# COMPACT_ATOMS: atom_id res chain seq x y z
N MET A 1 39.60 28.33 -19.07
CA MET A 1 38.58 28.28 -20.13
C MET A 1 38.74 26.97 -20.90
N VAL A 2 37.92 25.98 -20.57
CA VAL A 2 37.26 24.96 -21.41
C VAL A 2 36.39 24.15 -20.43
N LEU A 3 35.09 24.06 -20.73
CA LEU A 3 34.05 23.34 -20.00
C LEU A 3 33.72 22.04 -20.74
N ALA A 4 33.26 21.03 -19.98
CA ALA A 4 32.33 19.91 -20.28
C ALA A 4 32.88 18.59 -19.68
N GLY A 5 32.16 17.75 -18.94
CA GLY A 5 30.77 17.68 -18.50
C GLY A 5 30.52 16.31 -17.81
N GLY A 6 29.50 16.20 -16.95
CA GLY A 6 29.01 14.94 -16.36
C GLY A 6 28.12 15.17 -15.12
N PRO A 7 26.99 14.45 -14.95
CA PRO A 7 25.89 14.89 -14.09
C PRO A 7 26.17 14.68 -12.59
N ALA A 8 25.65 15.60 -11.79
CA ALA A 8 25.53 15.46 -10.34
C ALA A 8 24.44 14.44 -9.99
N TYR A 9 24.82 13.27 -9.50
CA TYR A 9 23.89 12.39 -8.79
C TYR A 9 23.85 12.80 -7.32
N ALA A 10 23.06 13.84 -7.04
CA ALA A 10 22.63 14.15 -5.68
C ALA A 10 21.38 13.32 -5.37
N GLY A 11 21.39 12.62 -4.23
CA GLY A 11 20.19 11.99 -3.65
C GLY A 11 20.30 10.48 -3.48
N THR A 12 21.23 9.99 -2.66
CA THR A 12 20.98 8.76 -1.92
C THR A 12 20.07 9.10 -0.73
N GLU A 13 18.77 8.92 -0.87
CA GLU A 13 17.85 8.94 0.28
C GLU A 13 17.05 7.64 0.36
N HIS A 14 17.46 6.77 1.28
CA HIS A 14 16.54 6.07 2.19
C HIS A 14 17.40 5.55 3.37
N PRO A 15 16.98 5.75 4.64
CA PRO A 15 15.67 5.34 5.11
C PRO A 15 14.84 6.48 5.69
N ALA A 16 13.52 6.38 5.52
CA ALA A 16 12.57 7.12 6.33
C ALA A 16 12.88 6.87 7.81
N ASP A 17 12.86 7.95 8.59
CA ASP A 17 12.95 7.88 10.04
C ASP A 17 11.89 6.87 10.56
N PRO A 18 12.28 5.80 11.27
CA PRO A 18 11.32 4.87 11.86
C PRO A 18 10.33 5.58 12.80
N ALA A 19 10.70 6.74 13.36
CA ALA A 19 9.79 7.58 14.12
C ALA A 19 8.74 8.26 13.21
N ALA A 20 9.10 8.68 11.98
CA ALA A 20 8.13 9.22 11.02
C ALA A 20 7.15 8.14 10.51
N ALA A 21 7.64 6.92 10.30
CA ALA A 21 6.77 5.77 10.01
C ALA A 21 5.87 5.40 11.20
N ALA A 22 6.37 5.55 12.43
CA ALA A 22 5.58 5.33 13.66
C ALA A 22 4.58 6.46 13.94
N GLN A 23 4.87 7.71 13.55
CA GLN A 23 3.91 8.83 13.62
C GLN A 23 2.82 8.75 12.54
N ALA A 24 3.04 7.99 11.46
CA ALA A 24 2.03 7.67 10.46
C ALA A 24 1.16 6.45 10.83
N ALA A 25 1.45 5.77 11.95
CA ALA A 25 0.56 4.74 12.47
C ALA A 25 -0.69 5.44 13.05
N PRO A 26 -1.89 5.24 12.47
CA PRO A 26 -3.10 5.81 13.02
C PRO A 26 -3.30 5.30 14.46
N HIS A 27 -3.91 6.14 15.29
CA HIS A 27 -4.30 5.83 16.67
C HIS A 27 -4.79 4.38 16.77
N LEU A 28 -4.15 3.56 17.61
CA LEU A 28 -4.41 2.13 17.76
C LEU A 28 -5.85 1.80 18.22
N ASP A 29 -6.68 2.81 18.45
CA ASP A 29 -8.09 2.73 18.85
C ASP A 29 -9.07 2.92 17.66
N ALA A 30 -8.59 3.22 16.45
CA ALA A 30 -9.46 3.36 15.28
C ALA A 30 -9.75 1.99 14.66
N ASP A 31 -11.05 1.67 14.48
CA ASP A 31 -11.48 0.48 13.75
C ASP A 31 -10.79 0.43 12.36
N PRO A 32 -9.94 -0.58 12.09
CA PRO A 32 -9.19 -0.65 10.83
C PRO A 32 -10.08 -0.67 9.59
N PHE A 33 -11.30 -1.22 9.69
CA PHE A 33 -12.24 -1.20 8.59
C PHE A 33 -12.78 0.20 8.33
N ALA A 34 -13.02 0.99 9.39
CA ALA A 34 -13.41 2.39 9.27
C ALA A 34 -12.27 3.25 8.68
N VAL A 35 -11.01 2.98 9.05
CA VAL A 35 -9.84 3.64 8.45
C VAL A 35 -9.75 3.36 6.95
N LEU A 36 -9.95 2.10 6.53
CA LEU A 36 -10.00 1.73 5.11
C LEU A 36 -11.11 2.48 4.37
N ASN A 37 -12.32 2.53 4.94
CA ASN A 37 -13.44 3.24 4.31
C ASN A 37 -13.14 4.72 4.12
N ARG A 38 -12.58 5.39 5.13
CA ARG A 38 -12.18 6.79 5.01
C ARG A 38 -11.13 7.00 3.92
N ALA A 39 -10.12 6.14 3.84
CA ALA A 39 -9.11 6.24 2.80
C ALA A 39 -9.70 6.04 1.40
N LEU A 40 -10.70 5.17 1.24
CA LEU A 40 -11.42 5.01 -0.03
C LEU A 40 -12.27 6.23 -0.38
N ASP A 41 -12.90 6.86 0.61
CA ASP A 41 -13.64 8.11 0.43
C ASP A 41 -12.70 9.25 0.01
N ASP A 42 -11.54 9.38 0.65
CA ASP A 42 -10.50 10.36 0.28
C ASP A 42 -10.02 10.16 -1.17
N LEU A 43 -9.97 8.92 -1.67
CA LEU A 43 -9.61 8.61 -3.06
C LEU A 43 -10.72 8.98 -4.06
N VAL A 44 -11.99 8.93 -3.65
CA VAL A 44 -13.11 9.44 -4.45
C VAL A 44 -13.06 10.97 -4.52
N ASP A 45 -12.88 11.62 -3.36
CA ASP A 45 -12.76 13.08 -3.26
C ASP A 45 -11.57 13.61 -4.08
N GLY A 46 -10.47 12.87 -4.12
CA GLY A 46 -9.29 13.15 -4.94
C GLY A 46 -9.44 12.80 -6.43
N GLY A 47 -10.56 12.22 -6.85
CA GLY A 47 -10.85 11.85 -8.24
C GLY A 47 -10.06 10.64 -8.77
N TRP A 48 -9.39 9.88 -7.90
CA TRP A 48 -8.62 8.69 -8.29
C TRP A 48 -9.49 7.45 -8.37
N LEU A 49 -10.47 7.31 -7.46
CA LEU A 49 -11.48 6.26 -7.48
C LEU A 49 -12.80 6.84 -8.04
N PRO A 50 -13.28 6.39 -9.20
CA PRO A 50 -14.60 6.80 -9.70
C PRO A 50 -15.70 6.47 -8.69
N GLU A 51 -16.64 7.41 -8.47
CA GLU A 51 -17.73 7.27 -7.49
C GLU A 51 -18.56 6.01 -7.75
N GLU A 52 -18.77 5.63 -9.01
CA GLU A 52 -19.54 4.45 -9.39
C GLU A 52 -18.86 3.12 -8.98
N ARG A 53 -17.55 3.16 -8.72
CA ARG A 53 -16.74 2.01 -8.28
C ARG A 53 -16.51 1.98 -6.76
N ARG A 54 -16.92 3.02 -6.05
CA ARG A 54 -16.79 3.10 -4.58
C ARG A 54 -17.58 2.01 -3.85
N PRO A 55 -18.83 1.64 -4.24
CA PRO A 55 -19.55 0.56 -3.57
C PRO A 55 -18.83 -0.79 -3.70
N GLY A 56 -18.51 -1.42 -2.57
CA GLY A 56 -17.85 -2.73 -2.54
C GLY A 56 -16.32 -2.69 -2.67
N ALA A 57 -15.71 -1.52 -2.87
CA ALA A 57 -14.26 -1.37 -2.89
C ALA A 57 -13.62 -1.78 -1.55
N GLU A 58 -14.29 -1.48 -0.43
CA GLU A 58 -13.87 -1.88 0.92
C GLU A 58 -13.81 -3.40 1.08
N VAL A 59 -14.78 -4.12 0.52
CA VAL A 59 -14.83 -5.59 0.57
C VAL A 59 -13.70 -6.18 -0.25
N LEU A 60 -13.42 -5.65 -1.44
CA LEU A 60 -12.29 -6.06 -2.27
C LEU A 60 -10.95 -5.88 -1.53
N CYS A 61 -10.68 -4.67 -1.06
CA CYS A 61 -9.43 -4.34 -0.36
C CYS A 61 -9.24 -5.20 0.89
N TRP A 62 -10.28 -5.29 1.73
CA TRP A 62 -10.23 -6.04 2.97
C TRP A 62 -10.01 -7.53 2.72
N SER A 63 -10.74 -8.10 1.77
CA SER A 63 -10.63 -9.53 1.44
C SER A 63 -9.24 -9.89 0.93
N VAL A 64 -8.60 -9.02 0.11
CA VAL A 64 -7.25 -9.28 -0.39
C VAL A 64 -6.23 -9.27 0.74
N VAL A 65 -6.22 -8.25 1.60
CA VAL A 65 -5.23 -8.14 2.68
C VAL A 65 -5.45 -9.23 3.74
N HIS A 66 -6.68 -9.46 4.17
CA HIS A 66 -6.99 -10.49 5.17
C HIS A 66 -6.79 -11.90 4.61
N GLY A 67 -7.22 -12.16 3.37
CA GLY A 67 -6.96 -13.44 2.71
C GLY A 67 -5.46 -13.70 2.56
N PHE A 68 -4.69 -12.69 2.16
CA PHE A 68 -3.23 -12.78 2.09
C PHE A 68 -2.60 -13.09 3.45
N ALA A 69 -3.04 -12.40 4.51
CA ALA A 69 -2.58 -12.65 5.87
C ALA A 69 -2.94 -14.07 6.34
N THR A 70 -4.19 -14.51 6.16
CA THR A 70 -4.64 -15.86 6.53
C THR A 70 -3.81 -16.94 5.84
N LEU A 71 -3.49 -16.77 4.55
CA LEU A 71 -2.63 -17.71 3.82
C LEU A 71 -1.23 -17.86 4.42
N HIS A 72 -0.67 -16.78 4.98
CA HIS A 72 0.71 -16.73 5.50
C HIS A 72 0.82 -16.93 7.01
N LEU A 73 -0.25 -16.75 7.77
CA LEU A 73 -0.24 -16.97 9.22
C LEU A 73 -0.59 -18.43 9.54
N ASP A 74 -1.75 -18.88 9.07
CA ASP A 74 -2.32 -20.19 9.42
C ASP A 74 -2.53 -21.09 8.18
N GLY A 75 -2.19 -20.57 7.00
CA GLY A 75 -2.49 -21.20 5.72
C GLY A 75 -1.31 -21.91 5.07
N PRO A 76 -1.49 -22.38 3.82
CA PRO A 76 -0.49 -23.14 3.09
C PRO A 76 0.79 -22.37 2.75
N LEU A 77 0.82 -21.03 2.95
CA LEU A 77 1.97 -20.17 2.67
C LEU A 77 2.72 -19.76 3.95
N ALA A 78 2.45 -20.39 5.10
CA ALA A 78 3.11 -20.04 6.36
C ALA A 78 4.65 -20.19 6.35
N GLY A 79 5.19 -21.06 5.48
CA GLY A 79 6.62 -21.26 5.32
C GLY A 79 7.31 -20.34 4.30
N THR A 80 6.58 -19.42 3.66
CA THR A 80 7.14 -18.54 2.63
C THR A 80 8.17 -17.58 3.22
N ALA A 81 9.34 -17.48 2.58
CA ALA A 81 10.40 -16.56 2.98
C ALA A 81 9.92 -15.09 2.91
N ALA A 82 10.45 -14.23 3.77
CA ALA A 82 10.03 -12.84 3.84
C ALA A 82 10.13 -12.08 2.50
N PRO A 83 11.20 -12.21 1.69
CA PRO A 83 11.30 -11.52 0.40
C PRO A 83 10.20 -11.94 -0.59
N ASP A 84 9.90 -13.24 -0.67
CA ASP A 84 8.88 -13.77 -1.58
C ASP A 84 7.47 -13.33 -1.15
N ARG A 85 7.22 -13.31 0.16
CA ARG A 85 5.97 -12.80 0.74
C ARG A 85 5.80 -11.31 0.46
N GLU A 86 6.85 -10.50 0.64
CA GLU A 86 6.81 -9.06 0.34
C GLU A 86 6.54 -8.80 -1.14
N GLN A 87 7.20 -9.53 -2.03
CA GLN A 87 6.96 -9.44 -3.47
C GLN A 87 5.52 -9.81 -3.83
N ALA A 88 4.98 -10.89 -3.25
CA ALA A 88 3.61 -11.31 -3.47
C ALA A 88 2.58 -10.29 -2.95
N LEU A 89 2.84 -9.67 -1.79
CA LEU A 89 2.01 -8.60 -1.25
C LEU A 89 2.00 -7.38 -2.18
N ALA A 90 3.18 -6.94 -2.63
CA ALA A 90 3.31 -5.81 -3.56
C ALA A 90 2.54 -6.07 -4.86
N ALA A 91 2.62 -7.29 -5.40
CA ALA A 91 1.84 -7.67 -6.58
C ALA A 91 0.33 -7.61 -6.30
N ALA A 92 -0.14 -8.20 -5.19
CA ALA A 92 -1.56 -8.20 -4.82
C ALA A 92 -2.12 -6.77 -4.68
N LEU A 93 -1.40 -5.88 -3.99
CA LEU A 93 -1.79 -4.47 -3.85
C LEU A 93 -1.81 -3.74 -5.20
N ALA A 94 -0.85 -4.02 -6.08
CA ALA A 94 -0.85 -3.46 -7.43
C ALA A 94 -2.05 -3.92 -8.26
N HIS A 95 -2.52 -5.17 -8.08
CA HIS A 95 -3.75 -5.65 -8.73
C HIS A 95 -4.99 -4.95 -8.19
N VAL A 96 -5.09 -4.74 -6.87
CA VAL A 96 -6.18 -3.97 -6.26
C VAL A 96 -6.18 -2.54 -6.77
N SER A 97 -5.02 -1.88 -6.79
CA SER A 97 -4.89 -0.50 -7.29
C SER A 97 -5.39 -0.38 -8.74
N ARG A 98 -5.01 -1.31 -9.63
CA ARG A 98 -5.52 -1.32 -11.02
C ARG A 98 -7.01 -1.61 -11.13
N ALA A 99 -7.59 -2.36 -10.20
CA ALA A 99 -9.02 -2.65 -10.21
C ALA A 99 -9.86 -1.44 -9.78
N LEU A 100 -9.30 -0.60 -8.90
CA LEU A 100 -9.98 0.58 -8.34
C LEU A 100 -9.77 1.85 -9.18
N GLY A 101 -8.54 2.09 -9.62
CA GLY A 101 -8.16 3.27 -10.39
C GLY A 101 -8.64 3.27 -11.85
N PRO A 102 -8.43 4.38 -12.58
CA PRO A 102 -8.82 4.52 -13.99
C PRO A 102 -8.11 3.53 -14.92
#